data_AF-A0A2T3YXX5-F1
#
_entry.id   AF-A0A2T3YXX5-F1
#
_cell.length_a   1.000
_cell.length_b   1.000
_cell.length_c   1.000
_cell.angle_alpha   90.00
_cell.angle_beta   90.00
_cell.angle_gamma   90.00
#
_symmetry.space_group_name_H-M   'P 1'
#
loop_
_entity.id
_entity.type
_entity.pdbx_description
1 polymer ?
#
loop_
_entity_poly.entity_id
_entity_poly.type
_entity_poly.pdbx_seq_one_letter_code
_entity_poly.pdbx_strand_id
1 'polypeptide(L)'
;MWHLVRILAASRLWFSDGDALETARGGHGISSRLIVDRHGFLDITEVHSSKSMALDANGATLWLKRREVDDGFTCPSLQSSSYPLNLSLRVGDDGASFTLGLVKVPDIITACYNISRQVSGLLKPLPHISTEDVTFISKMISNKFVPYQNIPHGYPKTFEDIRALGRQYFPFTPYSFELAMCIYDWTTASFARMTLFKIFQYTDIDSGIPSLPHPLDRESLTLKIWQSNFSAYTPKDADYMRTFLMEPAHSLDHLKAQFDEVVDEVYNFSEIENRLLAAAARSMPRTSLASKSQLFSGQVDIRQLGTKHFGIEFYECPLNSGPVDYQLEHPLTDALASYLSVGKTITTKMTWSFTDNIDDAMHYSNGIVLVLNPLSDAWLWDDMAFVTPLSDDPDKIEYIASPGTRFEIQSLHDTNVSGKAVTVIGLRPVPGRSRRLRVQG
;
A
#
# COMPACT_ATOMS: atom_id res chain seq x y z
N MET A 1 18.88 17.19 5.77
CA MET A 1 17.95 18.15 5.12
C MET A 1 18.56 18.64 3.82
N TRP A 2 17.71 19.03 2.87
CA TRP A 2 18.08 19.51 1.54
C TRP A 2 17.10 20.56 1.01
N HIS A 3 17.52 21.30 -0.02
CA HIS A 3 16.74 22.32 -0.73
C HIS A 3 16.85 22.15 -2.24
N LEU A 4 15.76 22.38 -2.98
CA LEU A 4 15.85 22.62 -4.42
C LEU A 4 16.16 24.11 -4.65
N VAL A 5 17.36 24.41 -5.15
CA VAL A 5 17.81 25.80 -5.38
C VAL A 5 18.01 26.15 -6.85
N ARG A 6 18.01 25.14 -7.72
CA ARG A 6 18.12 25.29 -9.17
C ARG A 6 17.16 24.33 -9.84
N ILE A 7 16.14 24.86 -10.49
CA ILE A 7 15.08 24.07 -11.11
C ILE A 7 15.05 24.40 -12.60
N LEU A 8 15.19 23.37 -13.44
CA LEU A 8 15.04 23.44 -14.88
C LEU A 8 13.94 22.46 -15.28
N ALA A 9 12.70 22.95 -15.30
CA ALA A 9 11.53 22.19 -15.70
C ALA A 9 10.58 23.09 -16.48
N ALA A 10 10.02 22.59 -17.58
CA ALA A 10 8.93 23.25 -18.29
C ALA A 10 7.57 22.99 -17.61
N SER A 11 7.47 21.91 -16.84
CA SER A 11 6.27 21.47 -16.14
C SER A 11 6.07 22.22 -14.83
N ARG A 12 4.81 22.31 -14.38
CA ARG A 12 4.50 22.81 -13.04
C ARG A 12 4.96 21.82 -11.97
N LEU A 13 5.56 22.33 -10.91
CA LEU A 13 6.10 21.54 -9.81
C LEU A 13 5.48 21.98 -8.50
N TRP A 14 5.12 21.03 -7.65
CA TRP A 14 4.72 21.29 -6.27
C TRP A 14 4.95 20.05 -5.41
N PHE A 15 5.16 20.25 -4.11
CA PHE A 15 5.30 19.16 -3.16
C PHE A 15 3.94 18.79 -2.56
N SER A 16 3.80 17.52 -2.16
CA SER A 16 2.59 17.01 -1.50
C SER A 16 2.34 17.63 -0.11
N ASP A 17 3.36 18.23 0.52
CA ASP A 17 3.22 18.96 1.78
C ASP A 17 2.58 20.36 1.61
N GLY A 18 2.46 20.85 0.37
CA GLY A 18 1.91 22.17 0.06
C GLY A 18 2.89 23.33 0.27
N ASP A 19 4.09 23.07 0.78
CA ASP A 19 5.10 24.10 1.02
C ASP A 19 5.81 24.53 -0.29
N ALA A 20 6.42 25.72 -0.29
CA ALA A 20 7.20 26.23 -1.42
C ALA A 20 8.34 25.28 -1.85
N LEU A 21 8.75 25.33 -3.12
CA LEU A 21 9.76 24.42 -3.69
C LEU A 21 11.13 24.55 -3.00
N GLU A 22 11.45 25.74 -2.53
CA GLU A 22 12.73 26.11 -1.92
C GLU A 22 12.80 25.77 -0.42
N THR A 23 11.67 25.44 0.20
CA THR A 23 11.59 25.06 1.62
C THR A 23 12.50 23.86 1.91
N ALA A 24 13.20 23.91 3.04
CA ALA A 24 14.05 22.82 3.53
C ALA A 24 13.21 21.56 3.71
N ARG A 25 13.67 20.44 3.16
CA ARG A 25 13.01 19.14 3.28
C ARG A 25 13.97 18.03 3.68
N GLY A 26 13.41 16.87 3.98
CA GLY A 26 14.16 15.71 4.44
C GLY A 26 14.31 15.66 5.95
N GLY A 27 15.31 14.91 6.40
CA GLY A 27 15.36 14.32 7.74
C GLY A 27 15.43 12.80 7.62
N HIS A 28 16.07 12.16 8.59
CA HIS A 28 16.34 10.72 8.50
C HIS A 28 15.04 9.91 8.38
N GLY A 29 14.88 9.24 7.24
CA GLY A 29 13.71 8.43 6.92
C GLY A 29 12.48 9.20 6.43
N ILE A 30 12.59 10.51 6.17
CA ILE A 30 11.49 11.30 5.65
C ILE A 30 11.54 11.29 4.12
N SER A 31 10.42 10.89 3.49
CA SER A 31 10.24 10.95 2.05
C SER A 31 9.39 12.16 1.67
N SER A 32 9.92 13.05 0.84
CA SER A 32 9.17 14.17 0.28
C SER A 32 8.80 13.88 -1.17
N ARG A 33 7.52 14.01 -1.52
CA ARG A 33 7.00 13.77 -2.86
C ARG A 33 6.87 15.08 -3.63
N LEU A 34 7.65 15.21 -4.70
CA LEU A 34 7.48 16.24 -5.71
C LEU A 34 6.58 15.71 -6.82
N ILE A 35 5.57 16.49 -7.17
CA ILE A 35 4.67 16.21 -8.28
C ILE A 35 5.13 17.02 -9.48
N VAL A 36 5.31 16.34 -10.61
CA VAL A 36 5.76 16.92 -11.87
C VAL A 36 4.59 16.95 -12.84
N ASP A 37 3.70 17.92 -12.65
CA ASP A 37 2.47 18.12 -13.42
C ASP A 37 1.80 16.77 -13.80
N ARG A 38 1.39 16.61 -15.06
CA ARG A 38 0.78 15.39 -15.60
C ARG A 38 1.77 14.26 -15.91
N HIS A 39 3.03 14.36 -15.49
CA HIS A 39 4.07 13.42 -15.90
C HIS A 39 4.40 12.35 -14.86
N GLY A 40 4.34 12.68 -13.56
CA GLY A 40 4.64 11.70 -12.52
C GLY A 40 5.12 12.28 -11.20
N PHE A 41 5.67 11.40 -10.37
CA PHE A 41 6.19 11.72 -9.05
C PHE A 41 7.71 11.51 -8.95
N LEU A 42 8.38 12.45 -8.29
CA LEU A 42 9.74 12.28 -7.81
C LEU A 42 9.70 12.22 -6.28
N ASP A 43 9.89 11.02 -5.73
CA ASP A 43 10.06 10.85 -4.29
C ASP A 43 11.54 11.00 -3.94
N ILE A 44 11.86 11.92 -3.03
CA ILE A 44 13.22 12.08 -2.50
C ILE A 44 13.20 11.69 -1.03
N THR A 45 13.92 10.63 -0.68
CA THR A 45 14.00 10.13 0.69
C THR A 45 15.42 10.24 1.22
N GLU A 46 15.57 10.85 2.39
CA GLU A 46 16.87 11.05 3.02
C GLU A 46 17.18 9.92 4.02
N VAL A 47 18.33 9.26 3.86
CA VAL A 47 18.76 8.11 4.66
C VAL A 47 20.17 8.35 5.20
N HIS A 48 20.39 8.02 6.46
CA HIS A 48 21.64 8.31 7.17
C HIS A 48 22.22 7.02 7.74
N SER A 49 23.54 7.00 7.88
CA SER A 49 24.29 6.12 8.78
C SER A 49 25.32 6.97 9.54
N SER A 50 26.09 6.35 10.43
CA SER A 50 27.18 7.04 11.14
C SER A 50 28.31 7.53 10.22
N LYS A 51 28.42 6.96 9.01
CA LYS A 51 29.49 7.26 8.04
C LYS A 51 28.98 7.70 6.68
N SER A 52 27.68 7.77 6.46
CA SER A 52 27.12 8.13 5.16
C SER A 52 25.78 8.83 5.25
N MET A 53 25.48 9.63 4.23
CA MET A 53 24.15 10.12 3.94
C MET A 53 23.82 9.76 2.50
N ALA A 54 22.56 9.43 2.24
CA ALA A 54 22.03 9.17 0.92
C ALA A 54 20.71 9.93 0.72
N LEU A 55 20.51 10.47 -0.48
CA LEU A 55 19.22 10.93 -0.98
C LEU A 55 18.81 9.95 -2.07
N ASP A 56 17.84 9.10 -1.76
CA ASP A 56 17.25 8.21 -2.74
C ASP A 56 16.15 8.94 -3.51
N ALA A 57 16.34 9.11 -4.82
CA ALA A 57 15.38 9.72 -5.72
C ALA A 57 14.80 8.64 -6.64
N ASN A 58 13.65 8.06 -6.29
CA ASN A 58 13.04 6.93 -7.00
C ASN A 58 14.02 5.75 -7.30
N GLY A 59 14.95 5.45 -6.39
CA GLY A 59 15.98 4.43 -6.56
C GLY A 59 17.30 4.92 -7.18
N ALA A 60 17.36 6.16 -7.68
CA ALA A 60 18.59 6.81 -8.09
C ALA A 60 19.20 7.57 -6.90
N THR A 61 20.35 7.11 -6.40
CA THR A 61 20.87 7.57 -5.10
C THR A 61 22.01 8.57 -5.24
N LEU A 62 21.83 9.79 -4.72
CA LEU A 62 22.96 10.66 -4.37
C LEU A 62 23.50 10.24 -3.01
N TRP A 63 24.81 10.09 -2.86
CA TRP A 63 25.44 9.70 -1.61
C TRP A 63 26.63 10.59 -1.25
N LEU A 64 26.82 10.73 0.06
CA LEU A 64 27.98 11.30 0.71
C LEU A 64 28.52 10.23 1.65
N LYS A 65 29.71 9.69 1.37
CA LYS A 65 30.37 8.63 2.16
C LYS A 65 31.64 9.16 2.79
N ARG A 66 31.77 9.04 4.11
CA ARG A 66 32.92 9.54 4.85
C ARG A 66 34.19 8.88 4.31
N ARG A 67 35.19 9.69 4.03
CA ARG A 67 36.54 9.22 3.72
C ARG A 67 37.17 8.65 4.99
N GLU A 68 38.05 7.69 4.82
CA GLU A 68 39.00 7.38 5.88
C GLU A 68 39.95 8.58 5.96
N VAL A 69 39.90 9.32 7.06
CA VAL A 69 40.74 10.51 7.30
C VAL A 69 41.58 10.22 8.54
N ASP A 70 42.86 10.60 8.48
CA ASP A 70 43.83 10.40 9.56
C ASP A 70 43.38 11.02 10.90
N ASP A 71 43.89 10.42 11.99
CA ASP A 71 43.64 10.80 13.39
C ASP A 71 44.03 12.27 13.65
N GLY A 72 43.06 13.17 13.51
CA GLY A 72 43.25 14.61 13.78
C GLY A 72 42.22 15.52 13.12
N PHE A 73 41.52 15.07 12.08
CA PHE A 73 40.50 15.87 11.39
C PHE A 73 39.07 15.48 11.81
N THR A 74 38.39 16.38 12.53
CA THR A 74 36.98 16.17 12.92
C THR A 74 36.05 16.53 11.77
N CYS A 75 35.52 15.50 11.10
CA CYS A 75 34.52 15.70 10.05
C CYS A 75 33.19 16.20 10.62
N PRO A 76 32.53 17.18 9.97
CA PRO A 76 31.20 17.62 10.38
C PRO A 76 30.20 16.46 10.26
N SER A 77 29.31 16.34 11.24
CA SER A 77 28.23 15.36 11.20
C SER A 77 27.23 15.73 10.10
N LEU A 78 26.85 14.75 9.29
CA LEU A 78 25.76 14.88 8.32
C LEU A 78 24.38 14.67 8.98
N GLN A 79 24.33 14.23 10.24
CA GLN A 79 23.08 13.98 10.96
C GLN A 79 22.44 15.27 11.49
N SER A 80 23.24 16.30 11.78
CA SER A 80 22.77 17.59 12.27
C SER A 80 22.65 18.62 11.13
N SER A 81 21.51 19.32 11.11
CA SER A 81 21.04 20.28 10.09
C SER A 81 21.94 21.46 9.71
N SER A 82 23.16 21.57 10.23
CA SER A 82 24.02 22.73 10.03
C SER A 82 24.50 22.94 8.58
N TYR A 83 24.36 21.92 7.72
CA TYR A 83 24.76 21.99 6.31
C TYR A 83 23.69 21.34 5.42
N PRO A 84 22.57 22.02 5.14
CA PRO A 84 21.56 21.47 4.25
C PRO A 84 22.12 21.35 2.83
N LEU A 85 21.78 20.26 2.14
CA LEU A 85 22.26 20.01 0.78
C LEU A 85 21.48 20.83 -0.24
N ASN A 86 22.18 21.68 -0.98
CA ASN A 86 21.59 22.40 -2.10
C ASN A 86 21.54 21.49 -3.34
N LEU A 87 20.36 21.36 -3.93
CA LEU A 87 20.10 20.47 -5.05
C LEU A 87 19.69 21.25 -6.30
N SER A 88 20.11 20.73 -7.45
CA SER A 88 19.58 21.09 -8.76
C SER A 88 18.69 19.97 -9.26
N LEU A 89 17.52 20.31 -9.79
CA LEU A 89 16.63 19.39 -10.48
C LEU A 89 16.47 19.83 -11.93
N ARG A 90 16.68 18.91 -12.87
CA ARG A 90 16.28 19.04 -14.27
C ARG A 90 15.27 17.96 -14.60
N VAL A 91 14.09 18.34 -15.07
CA VAL A 91 13.14 17.41 -15.70
C VAL A 91 13.49 17.33 -17.18
N GLY A 92 13.54 16.12 -17.73
CA GLY A 92 13.83 15.91 -19.14
C GLY A 92 12.73 16.45 -20.04
N ASP A 93 13.05 16.71 -21.30
CA ASP A 93 12.09 17.22 -22.29
C ASP A 93 10.99 16.19 -22.61
N ASP A 94 11.24 14.91 -22.29
CA ASP A 94 10.24 13.83 -22.33
C ASP A 94 9.21 13.90 -21.19
N GLY A 95 9.45 14.75 -20.21
CA GLY A 95 8.64 14.90 -18.99
C GLY A 95 8.74 13.72 -18.02
N ALA A 96 9.24 12.55 -18.46
CA ALA A 96 9.29 11.32 -17.68
C ALA A 96 10.64 11.09 -16.98
N SER A 97 11.72 11.70 -17.48
CA SER A 97 13.05 11.57 -16.89
C SER A 97 13.40 12.74 -15.99
N PHE A 98 14.29 12.50 -15.03
CA PHE A 98 14.85 13.56 -14.20
C PHE A 98 16.36 13.41 -14.05
N THR A 99 17.02 14.52 -13.71
CA THR A 99 18.40 14.57 -13.26
C THR A 99 18.48 15.42 -12.01
N LEU A 100 18.97 14.83 -10.92
CA LEU A 100 19.16 15.46 -9.62
C LEU A 100 20.66 15.59 -9.35
N GLY A 101 21.12 16.75 -8.89
CA GLY A 101 22.52 16.98 -8.61
C GLY A 101 22.77 17.89 -7.41
N LEU A 102 23.97 17.82 -6.85
CA LEU A 102 24.41 18.68 -5.75
C LEU A 102 24.98 20.00 -6.28
N VAL A 103 24.64 21.09 -5.61
CA VAL A 103 25.06 22.46 -5.97
C VAL A 103 25.91 23.04 -4.85
N LYS A 104 27.13 23.48 -5.17
CA LYS A 104 28.02 24.22 -4.25
C LYS A 104 28.18 23.53 -2.88
N VAL A 105 28.60 22.26 -2.89
CA VAL A 105 28.90 21.52 -1.65
C VAL A 105 30.09 22.19 -0.93
N PRO A 106 30.00 22.51 0.37
CA PRO A 106 31.07 23.17 1.10
C PRO A 106 32.40 22.40 1.06
N ASP A 107 33.52 23.11 0.99
CA ASP A 107 34.85 22.50 0.89
C ASP A 107 35.12 21.53 2.05
N ILE A 108 34.71 21.89 3.27
CA ILE A 108 34.83 21.02 4.45
C ILE A 108 34.11 19.68 4.30
N ILE A 109 32.97 19.65 3.60
CA ILE A 109 32.24 18.42 3.28
C ILE A 109 33.00 17.65 2.21
N THR A 110 33.49 18.30 1.16
CA THR A 110 34.25 17.62 0.08
C THR A 110 35.61 17.10 0.53
N ALA A 111 36.21 17.69 1.57
CA ALA A 111 37.43 17.21 2.20
C ALA A 111 37.17 15.90 2.97
N CYS A 112 36.03 15.80 3.65
CA CYS A 112 35.66 14.67 4.51
C CYS A 112 34.90 13.54 3.84
N TYR A 113 34.21 13.82 2.74
CA TYR A 113 33.26 12.88 2.14
C TYR A 113 33.54 12.70 0.65
N ASN A 114 33.51 11.45 0.19
CA ASN A 114 33.30 11.13 -1.21
C ASN A 114 31.84 11.39 -1.57
N ILE A 115 31.59 12.04 -2.69
CA ILE A 115 30.29 12.58 -3.04
C ILE A 115 29.95 12.17 -4.47
N SER A 116 28.78 11.56 -4.67
CA SER A 116 28.19 11.48 -6.01
C SER A 116 27.57 12.82 -6.35
N ARG A 117 27.98 13.43 -7.46
CA ARG A 117 27.56 14.80 -7.79
C ARG A 117 26.18 14.87 -8.45
N GLN A 118 25.79 13.82 -9.16
CA GLN A 118 24.58 13.81 -9.96
C GLN A 118 24.06 12.38 -10.13
N VAL A 119 22.75 12.24 -10.24
CA VAL A 119 22.05 11.02 -10.64
C VAL A 119 20.91 11.35 -11.58
N SER A 120 20.52 10.37 -12.40
CA SER A 120 19.37 10.48 -13.28
C SER A 120 18.50 9.24 -13.13
N GLY A 121 17.20 9.40 -13.38
CA GLY A 121 16.23 8.34 -13.25
C GLY A 121 14.92 8.68 -13.95
N LEU A 122 13.90 7.88 -13.65
CA LEU A 122 12.54 8.08 -14.14
C LEU A 122 11.63 8.53 -13.00
N LEU A 123 10.68 9.39 -13.34
CA LEU A 123 9.55 9.67 -12.47
C LEU A 123 8.73 8.40 -12.31
N LYS A 124 8.11 8.24 -11.13
CA LYS A 124 7.06 7.26 -10.95
C LYS A 124 5.85 7.70 -11.77
N PRO A 125 5.24 6.82 -12.57
CA PRO A 125 4.10 7.21 -13.40
C PRO A 125 2.91 7.57 -12.51
N LEU A 126 2.08 8.50 -12.99
CA LEU A 126 0.75 8.70 -12.42
C LEU A 126 -0.08 7.43 -12.64
N PRO A 127 -0.86 6.97 -11.66
CA PRO A 127 -1.77 5.86 -11.90
C PRO A 127 -2.85 6.27 -12.91
N HIS A 128 -3.38 5.30 -13.63
CA HIS A 128 -4.60 5.51 -14.39
C HIS A 128 -5.79 5.66 -13.43
N ILE A 129 -6.61 6.68 -13.65
CA ILE A 129 -7.85 6.92 -12.91
C ILE A 129 -8.97 7.06 -13.95
N SER A 130 -9.93 6.14 -13.94
CA SER A 130 -11.08 6.18 -14.83
C SER A 130 -12.11 7.18 -14.32
N THR A 131 -12.56 8.10 -15.18
CA THR A 131 -13.66 9.03 -14.85
C THR A 131 -14.97 8.29 -14.58
N GLU A 132 -15.19 7.14 -15.22
CA GLU A 132 -16.38 6.31 -15.01
C GLU A 132 -16.36 5.69 -13.62
N ASP A 133 -15.22 5.12 -13.21
CA ASP A 133 -15.00 4.57 -11.87
C ASP A 133 -15.23 5.63 -10.79
N VAL A 134 -14.67 6.83 -11.00
CA VAL A 134 -14.86 7.97 -10.07
C VAL A 134 -16.33 8.38 -10.00
N THR A 135 -17.01 8.52 -11.14
CA THR A 135 -18.43 8.89 -11.17
C THR A 135 -19.30 7.88 -10.41
N PHE A 136 -18.98 6.58 -10.54
CA PHE A 136 -19.63 5.53 -9.79
C PHE A 136 -19.41 5.69 -8.28
N ILE A 137 -18.16 5.89 -7.84
CA ILE A 137 -17.86 6.10 -6.42
C ILE A 137 -18.51 7.38 -5.88
N SER A 138 -18.52 8.49 -6.61
CA SER A 138 -19.23 9.70 -6.17
C SER A 138 -20.73 9.44 -5.95
N LYS A 139 -21.36 8.57 -6.77
CA LYS A 139 -22.75 8.12 -6.54
C LYS A 139 -22.86 7.28 -5.28
N MET A 140 -21.95 6.33 -5.05
CA MET A 140 -21.94 5.50 -3.83
C MET A 140 -21.72 6.35 -2.57
N ILE A 141 -20.90 7.40 -2.65
CA ILE A 141 -20.72 8.39 -1.59
C ILE A 141 -22.03 9.15 -1.33
N SER A 142 -22.66 9.68 -2.37
CA SER A 142 -23.91 10.43 -2.25
C SER A 142 -25.04 9.59 -1.65
N ASN A 143 -25.05 8.29 -1.97
CA ASN A 143 -26.02 7.31 -1.49
C ASN A 143 -25.67 6.71 -0.12
N LYS A 144 -24.57 7.14 0.50
CA LYS A 144 -24.09 6.66 1.81
C LYS A 144 -23.75 5.17 1.84
N PHE A 145 -23.27 4.63 0.72
CA PHE A 145 -22.59 3.32 0.68
C PHE A 145 -21.09 3.45 0.92
N VAL A 146 -20.53 4.65 0.71
CA VAL A 146 -19.14 5.01 0.98
C VAL A 146 -19.11 6.35 1.74
N PRO A 147 -18.34 6.51 2.82
CA PRO A 147 -17.71 5.41 3.56
C PRO A 147 -18.75 4.66 4.39
N TYR A 148 -18.33 3.60 5.07
CA TYR A 148 -19.09 2.96 6.14
C TYR A 148 -19.60 4.00 7.17
N GLN A 149 -20.88 3.90 7.56
CA GLN A 149 -21.56 5.00 8.25
C GLN A 149 -21.34 5.00 9.78
N ASN A 150 -21.56 3.88 10.47
CA ASN A 150 -21.45 3.81 11.93
C ASN A 150 -20.24 2.98 12.38
N ILE A 151 -19.05 3.58 12.35
CA ILE A 151 -17.80 2.94 12.78
C ILE A 151 -17.79 2.76 14.31
N PRO A 152 -17.84 1.53 14.84
CA PRO A 152 -17.79 1.31 16.28
C PRO A 152 -16.39 1.65 16.81
N HIS A 153 -16.31 2.49 17.84
CA HIS A 153 -15.04 2.86 18.50
C HIS A 153 -14.03 3.64 17.64
N GLY A 154 -14.39 4.05 16.42
CA GLY A 154 -13.54 4.88 15.56
C GLY A 154 -13.62 6.38 15.89
N TYR A 155 -12.66 7.15 15.37
CA TYR A 155 -12.68 8.61 15.38
C TYR A 155 -13.01 9.09 13.96
N PRO A 156 -14.30 9.09 13.57
CA PRO A 156 -14.69 9.30 12.18
C PRO A 156 -14.20 10.66 11.67
N LYS A 157 -13.51 10.65 10.53
CA LYS A 157 -13.08 11.88 9.87
C LYS A 157 -14.27 12.55 9.20
N THR A 158 -14.28 13.88 9.22
CA THR A 158 -15.28 14.64 8.45
C THR A 158 -14.96 14.59 6.95
N PHE A 159 -15.94 14.90 6.10
CA PHE A 159 -15.70 15.00 4.67
C PHE A 159 -14.72 16.14 4.35
N GLU A 160 -14.71 17.21 5.13
CA GLU A 160 -13.75 18.31 5.04
C GLU A 160 -12.32 17.82 5.31
N ASP A 161 -12.12 17.00 6.34
CA ASP A 161 -10.81 16.41 6.66
C ASP A 161 -10.33 15.50 5.53
N ILE A 162 -11.20 14.63 5.01
CA ILE A 162 -10.87 13.73 3.91
C ILE A 162 -10.57 14.53 2.63
N ARG A 163 -11.29 15.61 2.35
CA ARG A 163 -10.97 16.52 1.22
C ARG A 163 -9.61 17.18 1.40
N ALA A 164 -9.27 17.62 2.60
CA ALA A 164 -7.98 18.25 2.87
C ALA A 164 -6.83 17.26 2.65
N LEU A 165 -6.95 16.04 3.19
CA LEU A 165 -6.00 14.95 2.98
C LEU A 165 -5.92 14.55 1.50
N GLY A 166 -7.05 14.49 0.80
CA GLY A 166 -7.09 14.23 -0.63
C GLY A 166 -6.31 15.27 -1.44
N ARG A 167 -6.49 16.57 -1.14
CA ARG A 167 -5.71 17.64 -1.78
C ARG A 167 -4.23 17.57 -1.44
N GLN A 168 -3.88 17.10 -0.26
CA GLN A 168 -2.49 16.94 0.16
C GLN A 168 -1.81 15.79 -0.60
N TYR A 169 -2.41 14.60 -0.61
CA TYR A 169 -1.78 13.40 -1.17
C TYR A 169 -2.02 13.20 -2.67
N PHE A 170 -3.16 13.67 -3.20
CA PHE A 170 -3.54 13.49 -4.60
C PHE A 170 -3.78 14.79 -5.39
N PRO A 171 -2.97 15.86 -5.26
CA PRO A 171 -3.22 17.13 -5.94
C PRO A 171 -3.02 17.10 -7.46
N PHE A 172 -2.52 16.01 -8.02
CA PHE A 172 -2.31 15.83 -9.46
C PHE A 172 -3.60 15.54 -10.24
N THR A 173 -4.71 15.28 -9.55
CA THR A 173 -5.98 14.89 -10.15
C THR A 173 -7.14 15.69 -9.55
N PRO A 174 -8.19 16.03 -10.33
CA PRO A 174 -9.40 16.62 -9.77
C PRO A 174 -10.19 15.64 -8.89
N TYR A 175 -9.88 14.34 -8.95
CA TYR A 175 -10.58 13.26 -8.24
C TYR A 175 -9.95 12.94 -6.87
N SER A 176 -9.31 13.95 -6.27
CA SER A 176 -8.50 13.77 -5.07
C SER A 176 -9.32 13.32 -3.85
N PHE A 177 -10.59 13.72 -3.79
CA PHE A 177 -11.50 13.35 -2.71
C PHE A 177 -11.91 11.89 -2.78
N GLU A 178 -12.29 11.41 -3.97
CA GLU A 178 -12.71 10.02 -4.18
C GLU A 178 -11.56 9.04 -3.92
N LEU A 179 -10.33 9.37 -4.34
CA LEU A 179 -9.16 8.56 -4.02
C LEU A 179 -8.90 8.46 -2.51
N ALA A 180 -8.97 9.60 -1.80
CA ALA A 180 -8.84 9.63 -0.35
C ALA A 180 -9.96 8.85 0.34
N MET A 181 -11.18 8.96 -0.18
CA MET A 181 -12.33 8.25 0.35
C MET A 181 -12.21 6.73 0.17
N CYS A 182 -11.68 6.23 -0.95
CA CYS A 182 -11.47 4.79 -1.13
C CYS A 182 -10.42 4.22 -0.17
N ILE A 183 -9.38 4.99 0.19
CA ILE A 183 -8.45 4.56 1.26
C ILE A 183 -9.15 4.56 2.61
N TYR A 184 -9.90 5.63 2.94
CA TYR A 184 -10.62 5.71 4.20
C TYR A 184 -11.68 4.61 4.35
N ASP A 185 -12.47 4.34 3.32
CA ASP A 185 -13.49 3.27 3.36
C ASP A 185 -12.84 1.88 3.52
N TRP A 186 -11.68 1.65 2.89
CA TRP A 186 -10.92 0.41 3.07
C TRP A 186 -10.48 0.17 4.51
N THR A 187 -10.22 1.19 5.33
CA THR A 187 -9.85 0.96 6.73
C THR A 187 -11.06 0.68 7.63
N THR A 188 -12.27 0.95 7.14
CA THR A 188 -13.54 0.60 7.79
C THR A 188 -14.00 -0.81 7.43
N ALA A 189 -15.15 -1.25 7.97
CA ALA A 189 -15.78 -2.54 7.67
C ALA A 189 -16.00 -2.84 6.17
N SER A 190 -16.05 -1.82 5.32
CA SER A 190 -16.20 -1.98 3.87
C SER A 190 -15.10 -2.83 3.24
N PHE A 191 -13.93 -2.98 3.89
CA PHE A 191 -12.90 -3.93 3.48
C PHE A 191 -13.45 -5.36 3.27
N ALA A 192 -14.49 -5.76 4.04
CA ALA A 192 -15.09 -7.08 3.93
C ALA A 192 -15.70 -7.33 2.55
N ARG A 193 -16.37 -6.34 1.95
CA ARG A 193 -16.87 -6.41 0.55
C ARG A 193 -15.71 -6.72 -0.39
N MET A 194 -14.66 -5.92 -0.30
CA MET A 194 -13.51 -5.95 -1.21
C MET A 194 -12.73 -7.26 -1.10
N THR A 195 -12.48 -7.72 0.12
CA THR A 195 -11.77 -8.97 0.39
C THR A 195 -12.59 -10.18 -0.02
N LEU A 196 -13.84 -10.30 0.44
CA LEU A 196 -14.64 -11.50 0.20
C LEU A 196 -14.90 -11.75 -1.29
N PHE A 197 -15.23 -10.70 -2.05
CA PHE A 197 -15.46 -10.84 -3.50
C PHE A 197 -14.21 -11.22 -4.28
N LYS A 198 -13.02 -10.83 -3.80
CA LYS A 198 -11.75 -11.18 -4.46
C LYS A 198 -11.26 -12.58 -4.14
N ILE A 199 -11.34 -13.01 -2.88
CA ILE A 199 -10.79 -14.32 -2.49
C ILE A 199 -11.65 -15.47 -3.04
N PHE A 200 -12.98 -15.28 -3.10
CA PHE A 200 -13.94 -16.25 -3.63
C PHE A 200 -14.12 -16.18 -5.17
N GLN A 201 -13.14 -15.62 -5.88
CA GLN A 201 -13.11 -15.54 -7.34
C GLN A 201 -12.17 -16.58 -7.96
N TYR A 202 -12.65 -17.28 -8.98
CA TYR A 202 -11.86 -18.23 -9.80
C TYR A 202 -11.11 -17.46 -10.89
N THR A 203 -9.89 -17.00 -10.60
CA THR A 203 -9.20 -16.00 -11.42
C THR A 203 -8.67 -16.50 -12.78
N ASP A 204 -8.62 -17.82 -12.99
CA ASP A 204 -8.09 -18.41 -14.24
C ASP A 204 -9.21 -18.83 -15.21
N ILE A 205 -10.48 -18.59 -14.83
CA ILE A 205 -11.65 -18.95 -15.62
C ILE A 205 -12.35 -17.68 -16.08
N ASP A 206 -12.59 -17.58 -17.39
CA ASP A 206 -13.48 -16.56 -17.97
C ASP A 206 -14.94 -17.05 -17.88
N SER A 207 -15.83 -16.24 -17.31
CA SER A 207 -17.26 -16.54 -17.24
C SER A 207 -18.00 -16.28 -18.55
N GLY A 208 -17.41 -15.50 -19.47
CA GLY A 208 -18.08 -14.97 -20.66
C GLY A 208 -19.07 -13.84 -20.37
N ILE A 209 -19.16 -13.35 -19.13
CA ILE A 209 -20.07 -12.28 -18.70
C ILE A 209 -19.25 -11.01 -18.42
N PRO A 210 -19.40 -9.93 -19.21
CA PRO A 210 -18.59 -8.72 -19.03
C PRO A 210 -18.71 -8.06 -17.66
N SER A 211 -19.88 -8.11 -17.01
CA SER A 211 -20.11 -7.56 -15.67
C SER A 211 -19.51 -8.40 -14.55
N LEU A 212 -19.17 -9.65 -14.82
CA LEU A 212 -18.63 -10.61 -13.86
C LEU A 212 -17.63 -11.52 -14.58
N PRO A 213 -16.47 -11.02 -15.06
CA PRO A 213 -15.59 -11.71 -16.00
C PRO A 213 -15.00 -13.01 -15.45
N HIS A 214 -14.99 -13.19 -14.13
CA HIS A 214 -14.61 -14.45 -13.51
C HIS A 214 -15.75 -14.95 -12.61
N PRO A 215 -16.04 -16.26 -12.63
CA PRO A 215 -17.03 -16.84 -11.73
C PRO A 215 -16.68 -16.60 -10.25
N LEU A 216 -17.70 -16.64 -9.40
CA LEU A 216 -17.57 -16.58 -7.94
C LEU A 216 -18.02 -17.90 -7.32
N ASP A 217 -17.34 -18.32 -6.24
CA ASP A 217 -17.87 -19.31 -5.31
C ASP A 217 -18.97 -18.65 -4.45
N ARG A 218 -20.17 -18.53 -5.03
CA ARG A 218 -21.31 -17.84 -4.42
C ARG A 218 -21.76 -18.51 -3.13
N GLU A 219 -21.68 -19.84 -3.05
CA GLU A 219 -22.12 -20.56 -1.85
C GLU A 219 -21.20 -20.26 -0.66
N SER A 220 -19.88 -20.37 -0.84
CA SER A 220 -18.95 -20.03 0.24
C SER A 220 -19.01 -18.55 0.57
N LEU A 221 -19.07 -17.67 -0.43
CA LEU A 221 -19.19 -16.22 -0.24
C LEU A 221 -20.41 -15.84 0.62
N THR A 222 -21.61 -16.29 0.25
CA THR A 222 -22.84 -16.02 1.02
C THR A 222 -22.78 -16.62 2.43
N LEU A 223 -22.22 -17.83 2.57
CA LEU A 223 -22.01 -18.44 3.87
C LEU A 223 -21.06 -17.61 4.75
N LYS A 224 -20.00 -17.01 4.18
CA LYS A 224 -19.05 -16.17 4.93
C LYS A 224 -19.59 -14.79 5.28
N ILE A 225 -20.48 -14.23 4.47
CA ILE A 225 -21.23 -13.03 4.87
C ILE A 225 -22.14 -13.41 6.06
N TRP A 226 -22.89 -14.52 5.95
CA TRP A 226 -23.80 -15.01 7.00
C TRP A 226 -23.10 -15.36 8.32
N GLN A 227 -21.92 -15.97 8.25
CA GLN A 227 -21.16 -16.38 9.44
C GLN A 227 -20.42 -15.22 10.11
N SER A 228 -20.47 -14.00 9.55
CA SER A 228 -19.74 -12.87 10.09
C SER A 228 -20.17 -12.54 11.52
N ASN A 229 -19.17 -12.51 12.40
CA ASN A 229 -19.31 -12.18 13.81
C ASN A 229 -18.17 -11.28 14.31
N PHE A 230 -17.55 -10.53 13.40
CA PHE A 230 -16.47 -9.62 13.73
C PHE A 230 -17.04 -8.31 14.32
N SER A 231 -17.13 -8.24 15.65
CA SER A 231 -17.70 -7.08 16.35
C SER A 231 -19.14 -6.78 15.88
N ALA A 232 -19.42 -5.56 15.42
CA ALA A 232 -20.72 -5.15 14.87
C ALA A 232 -21.00 -5.71 13.46
N TYR A 233 -20.01 -6.31 12.79
CA TYR A 233 -20.13 -6.76 11.40
C TYR A 233 -20.82 -8.12 11.34
N THR A 234 -22.15 -8.09 11.47
CA THR A 234 -23.01 -9.28 11.46
C THR A 234 -24.10 -9.14 10.42
N PRO A 235 -24.70 -10.24 9.93
CA PRO A 235 -25.79 -10.16 8.96
C PRO A 235 -27.04 -9.43 9.43
N LYS A 236 -27.16 -9.15 10.74
CA LYS A 236 -28.26 -8.39 11.33
C LYS A 236 -27.98 -6.89 11.39
N ASP A 237 -26.73 -6.49 11.19
CA ASP A 237 -26.33 -5.10 11.20
C ASP A 237 -26.61 -4.44 9.84
N ALA A 238 -27.29 -3.29 9.90
CA ALA A 238 -27.76 -2.61 8.69
C ALA A 238 -26.63 -1.97 7.90
N ASP A 239 -25.57 -1.51 8.54
CA ASP A 239 -24.45 -0.88 7.85
C ASP A 239 -23.55 -1.93 7.21
N TYR A 240 -23.28 -3.03 7.93
CA TYR A 240 -22.55 -4.17 7.38
C TYR A 240 -23.23 -4.73 6.14
N MET A 241 -24.53 -5.04 6.21
CA MET A 241 -25.25 -5.58 5.04
C MET A 241 -25.37 -4.55 3.90
N ARG A 242 -25.47 -3.26 4.22
CA ARG A 242 -25.45 -2.18 3.24
C ARG A 242 -24.14 -2.12 2.45
N THR A 243 -23.00 -2.53 3.01
CA THR A 243 -21.73 -2.63 2.24
C THR A 243 -21.86 -3.59 1.05
N PHE A 244 -22.78 -4.55 1.13
CA PHE A 244 -23.12 -5.51 0.08
C PHE A 244 -24.44 -5.16 -0.62
N LEU A 245 -24.94 -3.93 -0.52
CA LEU A 245 -26.22 -3.50 -1.10
C LEU A 245 -27.43 -4.32 -0.64
N MET A 246 -27.34 -4.96 0.53
CA MET A 246 -28.38 -5.80 1.11
C MET A 246 -28.97 -5.18 2.38
N GLU A 247 -30.13 -5.70 2.79
CA GLU A 247 -30.75 -5.41 4.07
C GLU A 247 -30.36 -6.46 5.14
N PRO A 248 -30.53 -6.16 6.44
CA PRO A 248 -30.37 -7.14 7.50
C PRO A 248 -31.05 -8.48 7.21
N ALA A 249 -30.27 -9.56 7.21
CA ALA A 249 -30.75 -10.90 6.97
C ALA A 249 -31.18 -11.59 8.28
N HIS A 250 -32.32 -12.29 8.23
CA HIS A 250 -32.85 -13.07 9.35
C HIS A 250 -32.65 -14.59 9.20
N SER A 251 -32.23 -15.05 8.02
CA SER A 251 -31.84 -16.43 7.73
C SER A 251 -30.79 -16.46 6.60
N LEU A 252 -30.08 -17.59 6.48
CA LEU A 252 -29.15 -17.80 5.35
C LEU A 252 -29.89 -17.78 4.00
N ASP A 253 -31.09 -18.36 3.92
CA ASP A 253 -31.88 -18.37 2.67
C ASP A 253 -32.31 -16.96 2.28
N HIS A 254 -32.68 -16.11 3.25
CA HIS A 254 -32.99 -14.70 2.99
C HIS A 254 -31.75 -13.92 2.51
N LEU A 255 -30.57 -14.23 3.05
CA LEU A 255 -29.33 -13.63 2.57
C LEU A 255 -29.02 -14.08 1.14
N LYS A 256 -29.13 -15.38 0.83
CA LYS A 256 -28.89 -15.93 -0.50
C LYS A 256 -29.82 -15.29 -1.55
N ALA A 257 -31.12 -15.17 -1.22
CA ALA A 257 -32.09 -14.53 -2.11
C ALA A 257 -31.72 -13.07 -2.44
N GLN A 258 -31.39 -12.27 -1.43
CA GLN A 258 -30.92 -10.89 -1.64
C GLN A 258 -29.61 -10.85 -2.43
N PHE A 259 -28.66 -11.72 -2.09
CA PHE A 259 -27.36 -11.76 -2.76
C PHE A 259 -27.48 -12.05 -4.26
N ASP A 260 -28.35 -12.98 -4.65
CA ASP A 260 -28.58 -13.31 -6.06
C ASP A 260 -29.14 -12.12 -6.86
N GLU A 261 -29.87 -11.21 -6.20
CA GLU A 261 -30.39 -9.99 -6.84
C GLU A 261 -29.32 -8.91 -7.04
N VAL A 262 -28.32 -8.84 -6.16
CA VAL A 262 -27.34 -7.73 -6.13
C VAL A 262 -25.91 -8.11 -6.53
N VAL A 263 -25.60 -9.41 -6.68
CA VAL A 263 -24.23 -9.93 -6.84
C VAL A 263 -23.42 -9.22 -7.92
N ASP A 264 -24.02 -8.95 -9.09
CA ASP A 264 -23.32 -8.29 -10.19
C ASP A 264 -23.01 -6.81 -9.86
N GLU A 265 -23.93 -6.12 -9.17
CA GLU A 265 -23.73 -4.73 -8.76
C GLU A 265 -22.68 -4.62 -7.65
N VAL A 266 -22.73 -5.53 -6.66
CA VAL A 266 -21.74 -5.57 -5.57
C VAL A 266 -20.36 -5.96 -6.09
N TYR A 267 -20.29 -6.91 -7.03
CA TYR A 267 -19.04 -7.27 -7.69
C TYR A 267 -18.44 -6.07 -8.41
N ASN A 268 -19.23 -5.40 -9.27
CA ASN A 268 -18.77 -4.22 -9.99
C ASN A 268 -18.33 -3.10 -9.04
N PHE A 269 -19.07 -2.87 -7.96
CA PHE A 269 -18.69 -1.92 -6.92
C PHE A 269 -17.34 -2.29 -6.30
N SER A 270 -17.17 -3.54 -5.87
CA SER A 270 -15.92 -4.05 -5.32
C SER A 270 -14.74 -3.88 -6.28
N GLU A 271 -14.92 -4.17 -7.57
CA GLU A 271 -13.88 -4.00 -8.59
C GLU A 271 -13.49 -2.54 -8.81
N ILE A 272 -14.48 -1.65 -8.95
CA ILE A 272 -14.28 -0.21 -9.16
C ILE A 272 -13.49 0.39 -8.00
N GLU A 273 -13.92 0.07 -6.78
CA GLU A 273 -13.28 0.59 -5.59
C GLU A 273 -11.87 0.03 -5.40
N ASN A 274 -11.65 -1.26 -5.64
CA ASN A 274 -10.30 -1.85 -5.61
C ASN A 274 -9.35 -1.17 -6.60
N ARG A 275 -9.83 -0.80 -7.81
CA ARG A 275 -9.01 -0.07 -8.79
C ARG A 275 -8.63 1.32 -8.29
N LEU A 276 -9.58 2.06 -7.73
CA LEU A 276 -9.34 3.40 -7.19
C LEU A 276 -8.48 3.37 -5.93
N LEU A 277 -8.70 2.41 -5.03
CA LEU A 277 -7.82 2.14 -3.87
C LEU A 277 -6.39 1.85 -4.32
N ALA A 278 -6.19 0.97 -5.30
CA ALA A 278 -4.86 0.66 -5.83
C ALA A 278 -4.20 1.86 -6.53
N ALA A 279 -4.98 2.72 -7.19
CA ALA A 279 -4.47 3.97 -7.76
C ALA A 279 -4.05 4.96 -6.65
N ALA A 280 -4.87 5.11 -5.61
CA ALA A 280 -4.60 5.96 -4.46
C ALA A 280 -3.37 5.48 -3.68
N ALA A 281 -3.27 4.19 -3.35
CA ALA A 281 -2.15 3.58 -2.65
C ALA A 281 -0.82 3.80 -3.39
N ARG A 282 -0.78 3.57 -4.72
CA ARG A 282 0.41 3.85 -5.56
C ARG A 282 0.77 5.33 -5.60
N SER A 283 -0.20 6.20 -5.32
CA SER A 283 -0.04 7.65 -5.23
C SER A 283 0.27 8.16 -3.82
N MET A 284 0.53 7.26 -2.86
CA MET A 284 1.06 7.65 -1.54
C MET A 284 2.58 7.79 -1.56
N PRO A 285 3.17 8.72 -0.78
CA PRO A 285 4.62 8.84 -0.62
C PRO A 285 5.28 7.53 -0.18
N ARG A 286 6.58 7.36 -0.49
CA ARG A 286 7.32 6.18 -0.05
C ARG A 286 7.50 6.14 1.45
N THR A 287 7.46 4.93 1.98
CA THR A 287 7.71 4.64 3.38
C THR A 287 9.17 4.27 3.59
N SER A 288 9.80 4.84 4.62
CA SER A 288 11.19 4.52 4.99
C SER A 288 11.30 3.28 5.88
N LEU A 289 12.40 2.53 5.71
CA LEU A 289 12.79 1.47 6.64
C LEU A 289 13.45 1.99 7.91
N ALA A 290 13.95 3.23 7.88
CA ALA A 290 14.59 3.84 9.04
C ALA A 290 13.61 4.08 10.19
N SER A 291 12.34 4.35 9.88
CA SER A 291 11.29 4.44 10.89
C SER A 291 10.88 3.06 11.38
N LYS A 292 10.69 2.08 10.47
CA LYS A 292 10.20 0.73 10.77
C LYS A 292 10.84 -0.32 9.87
N SER A 293 11.65 -1.19 10.47
CA SER A 293 12.48 -2.17 9.77
C SER A 293 11.75 -3.43 9.34
N GLN A 294 10.63 -3.76 9.98
CA GLN A 294 9.77 -4.90 9.65
C GLN A 294 8.31 -4.46 9.76
N LEU A 295 7.46 -5.09 8.96
CA LEU A 295 6.01 -4.92 9.02
C LEU A 295 5.35 -6.26 9.34
N PHE A 296 4.21 -6.21 10.00
CA PHE A 296 3.49 -7.38 10.51
C PHE A 296 2.06 -7.34 10.04
N SER A 297 1.49 -8.50 9.72
CA SER A 297 0.07 -8.61 9.43
C SER A 297 -0.51 -9.79 10.17
N GLY A 298 -1.55 -9.53 10.97
CA GLY A 298 -2.39 -10.59 11.50
C GLY A 298 -3.30 -11.04 10.39
N GLN A 299 -3.04 -12.21 9.82
CA GLN A 299 -3.82 -12.62 8.67
C GLN A 299 -5.18 -13.09 9.09
N VAL A 300 -6.09 -12.76 8.18
CA VAL A 300 -7.51 -12.98 8.24
C VAL A 300 -8.21 -12.06 9.25
N ASP A 301 -8.24 -10.78 8.87
CA ASP A 301 -9.05 -9.70 9.47
C ASP A 301 -10.54 -10.06 9.66
N ILE A 302 -10.99 -11.14 9.02
CA ILE A 302 -12.37 -11.62 9.01
C ILE A 302 -12.44 -12.92 9.82
N ARG A 303 -12.75 -12.85 11.12
CA ARG A 303 -12.74 -14.01 12.06
C ARG A 303 -13.42 -15.29 11.53
N GLN A 304 -14.45 -15.19 10.67
CA GLN A 304 -15.14 -16.35 10.10
C GLN A 304 -14.40 -17.04 8.94
N LEU A 305 -13.40 -16.38 8.36
CA LEU A 305 -12.45 -16.99 7.44
C LEU A 305 -11.41 -17.73 8.31
N GLY A 306 -11.53 -19.06 8.40
CA GLY A 306 -10.51 -19.88 9.04
C GLY A 306 -9.23 -19.95 8.21
N THR A 307 -8.18 -20.55 8.76
CA THR A 307 -6.88 -20.74 8.09
C THR A 307 -6.96 -21.43 6.72
N LYS A 308 -8.01 -22.23 6.50
CA LYS A 308 -8.35 -22.89 5.22
C LYS A 308 -8.72 -21.94 4.06
N HIS A 309 -8.94 -20.66 4.32
CA HIS A 309 -9.17 -19.66 3.24
C HIS A 309 -7.95 -18.78 2.99
N PHE A 310 -6.89 -18.90 3.79
CA PHE A 310 -5.68 -18.10 3.55
C PHE A 310 -5.07 -18.41 2.17
N GLY A 311 -5.09 -19.69 1.77
CA GLY A 311 -4.53 -20.12 0.49
C GLY A 311 -5.24 -19.52 -0.74
N ILE A 312 -6.52 -19.16 -0.66
CA ILE A 312 -7.29 -18.67 -1.82
C ILE A 312 -7.12 -17.17 -2.07
N GLU A 313 -6.35 -16.49 -1.23
CA GLU A 313 -5.98 -15.08 -1.38
C GLU A 313 -4.95 -14.84 -2.49
N PHE A 314 -4.41 -15.91 -3.10
CA PHE A 314 -3.29 -15.86 -4.04
C PHE A 314 -3.67 -16.34 -5.44
N TYR A 315 -3.08 -15.73 -6.47
CA TYR A 315 -3.23 -16.16 -7.85
C TYR A 315 -2.61 -17.54 -8.11
N GLU A 316 -1.63 -17.95 -7.33
CA GLU A 316 -0.96 -19.26 -7.45
C GLU A 316 -1.77 -20.43 -6.86
N CYS A 317 -2.93 -20.17 -6.25
CA CYS A 317 -3.82 -21.21 -5.75
C CYS A 317 -4.37 -22.06 -6.91
N PRO A 318 -4.19 -23.40 -6.91
CA PRO A 318 -4.64 -24.24 -8.02
C PRO A 318 -6.17 -24.24 -8.22
N LEU A 319 -6.94 -23.93 -7.17
CA LEU A 319 -8.40 -23.87 -7.25
C LEU A 319 -8.89 -22.69 -8.12
N ASN A 320 -8.05 -21.71 -8.44
CA ASN A 320 -8.39 -20.62 -9.35
C ASN A 320 -8.74 -21.09 -10.76
N SER A 321 -8.21 -22.26 -11.15
CA SER A 321 -8.49 -22.95 -12.40
C SER A 321 -9.73 -23.86 -12.34
N GLY A 322 -10.46 -23.86 -11.22
CA GLY A 322 -11.72 -24.57 -11.04
C GLY A 322 -11.59 -26.06 -10.66
N PRO A 323 -12.64 -26.88 -10.90
CA PRO A 323 -13.87 -26.53 -11.63
C PRO A 323 -14.68 -25.43 -10.94
N VAL A 324 -15.49 -24.70 -11.70
CA VAL A 324 -16.50 -23.79 -11.13
C VAL A 324 -17.45 -24.61 -10.26
N ASP A 325 -17.99 -24.00 -9.20
CA ASP A 325 -18.82 -24.62 -8.15
C ASP A 325 -18.06 -25.48 -7.12
N TYR A 326 -16.73 -25.63 -7.27
CA TYR A 326 -15.90 -26.26 -6.25
C TYR A 326 -15.49 -25.24 -5.18
N GLN A 327 -15.79 -25.53 -3.92
CA GLN A 327 -15.51 -24.59 -2.83
C GLN A 327 -14.06 -24.10 -2.86
N LEU A 328 -13.89 -22.77 -2.87
CA LEU A 328 -12.60 -22.10 -2.75
C LEU A 328 -12.17 -22.18 -1.29
N GLU A 329 -11.66 -23.35 -0.93
CA GLU A 329 -11.13 -23.66 0.38
C GLU A 329 -9.91 -24.57 0.20
N HIS A 330 -8.75 -24.11 0.65
CA HIS A 330 -7.52 -24.88 0.57
C HIS A 330 -6.89 -25.01 1.96
N PRO A 331 -6.82 -26.24 2.53
CA PRO A 331 -6.20 -26.44 3.83
C PRO A 331 -4.81 -25.78 3.90
N LEU A 332 -4.56 -25.05 4.99
CA LEU A 332 -3.32 -24.29 5.17
C LEU A 332 -2.09 -25.20 5.00
N THR A 333 -2.14 -26.40 5.56
CA THR A 333 -1.06 -27.40 5.45
C THR A 333 -0.69 -27.72 4.00
N ASP A 334 -1.69 -27.86 3.14
CA ASP A 334 -1.50 -28.25 1.74
C ASP A 334 -1.02 -27.06 0.91
N ALA A 335 -1.52 -25.86 1.22
CA ALA A 335 -1.05 -24.62 0.61
C ALA A 335 0.42 -24.35 0.97
N LEU A 336 0.80 -24.49 2.24
CA LEU A 336 2.18 -24.36 2.73
C LEU A 336 3.13 -25.42 2.15
N ALA A 337 2.62 -26.63 1.89
CA ALA A 337 3.39 -27.69 1.23
C ALA A 337 3.53 -27.49 -0.29
N SER A 338 2.83 -26.52 -0.89
CA SER A 338 2.78 -26.30 -2.34
C SER A 338 3.25 -24.90 -2.74
N TYR A 339 2.33 -23.99 -3.08
CA TYR A 339 2.64 -22.66 -3.63
C TYR A 339 3.00 -21.63 -2.55
N LEU A 340 2.68 -21.90 -1.28
CA LEU A 340 3.15 -21.10 -0.13
C LEU A 340 4.42 -21.68 0.52
N SER A 341 5.13 -22.59 -0.13
CA SER A 341 6.38 -23.15 0.39
C SER A 341 7.56 -22.16 0.31
N VAL A 342 8.56 -22.35 1.17
CA VAL A 342 9.77 -21.50 1.21
C VAL A 342 10.44 -21.45 -0.18
N GLY A 343 10.82 -20.24 -0.61
CA GLY A 343 11.41 -19.94 -1.91
C GLY A 343 10.40 -19.75 -3.04
N LYS A 344 9.09 -19.97 -2.80
CA LYS A 344 8.04 -19.64 -3.77
C LYS A 344 7.69 -18.16 -3.70
N THR A 345 7.17 -17.66 -4.82
CA THR A 345 6.58 -16.32 -4.90
C THR A 345 5.09 -16.45 -5.02
N ILE A 346 4.38 -15.69 -4.19
CA ILE A 346 2.93 -15.51 -4.23
C ILE A 346 2.57 -14.11 -4.69
N THR A 347 1.38 -13.99 -5.28
CA THR A 347 0.81 -12.74 -5.78
C THR A 347 -0.58 -12.57 -5.16
N THR A 348 -0.81 -11.48 -4.44
CA THR A 348 -2.08 -11.25 -3.73
C THR A 348 -3.22 -10.89 -4.70
N LYS A 349 -4.43 -11.42 -4.48
CA LYS A 349 -5.64 -11.05 -5.25
C LYS A 349 -6.26 -9.72 -4.82
N MET A 350 -6.01 -9.32 -3.58
CA MET A 350 -6.59 -8.15 -2.92
C MET A 350 -5.54 -7.31 -2.18
N THR A 351 -5.99 -6.23 -1.55
CA THR A 351 -5.15 -5.36 -0.73
C THR A 351 -4.84 -6.03 0.61
N TRP A 352 -3.57 -6.08 1.00
CA TRP A 352 -3.21 -6.51 2.36
C TRP A 352 -2.86 -5.33 3.24
N SER A 353 -3.34 -5.38 4.48
CA SER A 353 -2.96 -4.44 5.54
C SER A 353 -1.83 -5.00 6.40
N PHE A 354 -0.92 -4.12 6.79
CA PHE A 354 0.17 -4.37 7.71
C PHE A 354 0.23 -3.25 8.75
N THR A 355 0.73 -3.58 9.93
CA THR A 355 1.15 -2.65 10.98
C THR A 355 2.66 -2.77 11.17
N ASP A 356 3.24 -1.93 12.00
CA ASP A 356 4.66 -2.03 12.37
C ASP A 356 4.91 -2.66 13.74
N ASN A 357 3.86 -3.17 14.38
CA ASN A 357 3.92 -3.81 15.68
C ASN A 357 3.27 -5.21 15.65
N ILE A 358 3.94 -6.19 16.24
CA ILE A 358 3.42 -7.55 16.31
C ILE A 358 2.20 -7.67 17.22
N ASP A 359 2.09 -6.87 18.29
CA ASP A 359 0.94 -6.97 19.20
C ASP A 359 -0.35 -6.51 18.51
N ASP A 360 -0.27 -5.46 17.70
CA ASP A 360 -1.38 -4.98 16.89
C ASP A 360 -1.76 -6.02 15.83
N ALA A 361 -0.77 -6.64 15.16
CA ALA A 361 -1.03 -7.75 14.24
C ALA A 361 -1.73 -8.92 14.94
N MET A 362 -1.31 -9.28 16.16
CA MET A 362 -1.91 -10.36 16.94
C MET A 362 -3.35 -10.08 17.41
N HIS A 363 -3.78 -8.81 17.41
CA HIS A 363 -5.17 -8.45 17.66
C HIS A 363 -6.10 -9.00 16.57
N TYR A 364 -5.64 -8.98 15.32
CA TYR A 364 -6.41 -9.36 14.13
C TYR A 364 -6.14 -10.80 13.65
N SER A 365 -5.08 -11.44 14.13
CA SER A 365 -4.69 -12.80 13.69
C SER A 365 -5.73 -13.87 14.03
N ASN A 366 -6.04 -14.71 13.05
CA ASN A 366 -6.83 -15.94 13.22
C ASN A 366 -5.98 -17.21 13.46
N GLY A 367 -4.69 -17.07 13.76
CA GLY A 367 -3.74 -18.18 13.80
C GLY A 367 -2.62 -18.08 12.76
N ILE A 368 -2.63 -17.05 11.89
CA ILE A 368 -1.57 -16.78 10.92
C ILE A 368 -1.02 -15.38 11.17
N VAL A 369 0.31 -15.24 11.11
CA VAL A 369 1.00 -13.95 11.19
C VAL A 369 2.01 -13.86 10.05
N LEU A 370 1.95 -12.78 9.28
CA LEU A 370 2.96 -12.47 8.28
C LEU A 370 4.00 -11.54 8.88
N VAL A 371 5.26 -11.83 8.60
CA VAL A 371 6.39 -10.98 8.93
C VAL A 371 7.03 -10.54 7.63
N LEU A 372 6.83 -9.29 7.25
CA LEU A 372 7.41 -8.72 6.05
C LEU A 372 8.79 -8.16 6.35
N ASN A 373 9.79 -8.76 5.71
CA ASN A 373 11.18 -8.34 5.77
C ASN A 373 11.54 -7.49 4.56
N PRO A 374 12.40 -6.47 4.74
CA PRO A 374 12.87 -5.68 3.63
C PRO A 374 13.81 -6.47 2.72
N LEU A 375 13.98 -5.98 1.49
CA LEU A 375 15.08 -6.44 0.64
C LEU A 375 16.42 -6.12 1.30
N SER A 376 17.40 -7.01 1.11
CA SER A 376 18.78 -6.72 1.51
C SER A 376 19.24 -5.41 0.87
N ASP A 377 19.82 -4.53 1.68
CA ASP A 377 20.28 -3.18 1.31
C ASP A 377 19.19 -2.17 0.91
N ALA A 378 17.89 -2.51 1.04
CA ALA A 378 16.84 -1.51 0.88
C ALA A 378 16.83 -0.52 2.05
N TRP A 379 16.40 0.70 1.74
CA TRP A 379 16.11 1.73 2.74
C TRP A 379 14.65 2.16 2.75
N LEU A 380 13.84 1.59 1.85
CA LEU A 380 12.46 2.01 1.59
C LEU A 380 11.58 0.79 1.36
N TRP A 381 10.31 0.92 1.76
CA TRP A 381 9.23 0.08 1.27
C TRP A 381 8.64 0.72 0.02
N ASP A 382 9.02 0.21 -1.16
CA ASP A 382 8.56 0.80 -2.43
C ASP A 382 7.08 0.49 -2.72
N ASP A 383 6.60 -0.68 -2.31
CA ASP A 383 5.25 -1.19 -2.62
C ASP A 383 4.31 -1.19 -1.39
N MET A 384 4.76 -0.69 -0.22
CA MET A 384 3.93 -0.58 0.99
C MET A 384 3.61 0.90 1.26
N ALA A 385 2.38 1.29 0.97
CA ALA A 385 1.90 2.65 1.20
C ALA A 385 1.52 2.84 2.66
N PHE A 386 2.12 3.82 3.35
CA PHE A 386 1.67 4.24 4.68
C PHE A 386 0.37 5.03 4.57
N VAL A 387 -0.72 4.50 5.13
CA VAL A 387 -2.08 5.06 4.95
C VAL A 387 -2.76 5.50 6.24
N THR A 388 -2.14 5.34 7.41
CA THR A 388 -2.67 5.83 8.70
C THR A 388 -3.26 7.25 8.66
N PRO A 389 -2.68 8.25 7.96
CA PRO A 389 -3.30 9.58 7.90
C PRO A 389 -4.73 9.58 7.36
N LEU A 390 -5.06 8.62 6.50
CA LEU A 390 -6.36 8.38 5.88
C LEU A 390 -7.15 7.25 6.55
N SER A 391 -6.66 6.64 7.63
CA SER A 391 -7.37 5.61 8.40
C SER A 391 -8.48 6.21 9.26
N ASP A 392 -9.55 5.45 9.48
CA ASP A 392 -10.64 5.74 10.42
C ASP A 392 -10.23 5.65 11.90
N ASP A 393 -9.12 4.98 12.18
CA ASP A 393 -8.45 4.98 13.47
C ASP A 393 -7.05 5.60 13.35
N PRO A 394 -6.83 6.83 13.87
CA PRO A 394 -5.53 7.50 13.82
C PRO A 394 -4.47 6.84 14.72
N ASP A 395 -4.87 6.04 15.72
CA ASP A 395 -3.96 5.33 16.62
C ASP A 395 -3.50 4.00 16.01
N LYS A 396 -4.22 3.50 14.98
CA LYS A 396 -3.84 2.30 14.23
C LYS A 396 -2.80 2.63 13.15
N ILE A 397 -1.58 2.15 13.36
CA ILE A 397 -0.56 2.20 12.32
C ILE A 397 -0.90 1.22 11.20
N GLU A 398 -0.98 1.71 9.97
CA GLU A 398 -1.47 0.95 8.82
C GLU A 398 -0.67 1.28 7.56
N TYR A 399 -0.20 0.20 6.94
CA TYR A 399 0.44 0.16 5.64
C TYR A 399 -0.35 -0.80 4.76
N ILE A 400 -0.47 -0.48 3.47
CA ILE A 400 -1.16 -1.36 2.54
C ILE A 400 -0.28 -1.78 1.36
N ALA A 401 -0.39 -3.05 1.01
CA ALA A 401 0.07 -3.62 -0.24
C ALA A 401 -1.09 -3.66 -1.23
N SER A 402 -0.94 -3.08 -2.42
CA SER A 402 -2.00 -3.13 -3.45
C SER A 402 -2.24 -4.57 -3.95
N PRO A 403 -3.42 -4.86 -4.54
CA PRO A 403 -3.63 -6.11 -5.25
C PRO A 403 -2.57 -6.35 -6.32
N GLY A 404 -2.14 -7.59 -6.50
CA GLY A 404 -1.08 -7.97 -7.42
C GLY A 404 0.34 -7.79 -6.86
N THR A 405 0.48 -7.37 -5.59
CA THR A 405 1.79 -7.30 -4.95
C THR A 405 2.36 -8.71 -4.79
N ARG A 406 3.67 -8.84 -5.03
CA ARG A 406 4.36 -10.12 -5.03
C ARG A 406 5.27 -10.25 -3.83
N PHE A 407 5.21 -11.42 -3.18
CA PHE A 407 6.03 -11.74 -2.02
C PHE A 407 6.69 -13.10 -2.20
N GLU A 408 7.98 -13.19 -1.88
CA GLU A 408 8.66 -14.45 -1.72
C GLU A 408 8.49 -14.95 -0.29
N ILE A 409 8.14 -16.24 -0.14
CA ILE A 409 8.10 -16.92 1.15
C ILE A 409 9.53 -17.21 1.58
N GLN A 410 9.98 -16.61 2.67
CA GLN A 410 11.35 -16.77 3.20
C GLN A 410 11.44 -17.83 4.30
N SER A 411 10.40 -17.96 5.12
CA SER A 411 10.40 -18.89 6.24
C SER A 411 8.98 -19.26 6.64
N LEU A 412 8.84 -20.44 7.23
CA LEU A 412 7.60 -20.99 7.78
C LEU A 412 7.94 -21.63 9.12
N HIS A 413 7.24 -21.25 10.18
CA HIS A 413 7.38 -21.89 11.48
C HIS A 413 6.16 -21.66 12.36
N ASP A 414 5.81 -22.67 13.16
CA ASP A 414 4.79 -22.54 14.19
C ASP A 414 5.42 -22.06 15.50
N THR A 415 4.75 -21.13 16.17
CA THR A 415 5.21 -20.59 17.45
C THR A 415 4.03 -20.17 18.32
N ASN A 416 4.30 -19.80 19.57
CA ASN A 416 3.34 -19.18 20.45
C ASN A 416 3.68 -17.69 20.61
N VAL A 417 2.77 -16.82 20.18
CA VAL A 417 2.88 -15.36 20.41
C VAL A 417 1.80 -14.97 21.41
N SER A 418 2.21 -14.41 22.55
CA SER A 418 1.31 -13.96 23.61
C SER A 418 0.29 -15.04 24.05
N GLY A 419 0.73 -16.29 24.09
CA GLY A 419 -0.09 -17.45 24.50
C GLY A 419 -1.03 -18.01 23.43
N LYS A 420 -1.00 -17.48 22.20
CA LYS A 420 -1.75 -18.01 21.05
C LYS A 420 -0.82 -18.77 20.10
N ALA A 421 -1.20 -20.00 19.74
CA ALA A 421 -0.51 -20.75 18.70
C ALA A 421 -0.76 -20.11 17.33
N VAL A 422 0.31 -19.81 16.61
CA VAL A 422 0.26 -19.18 15.29
C VAL A 422 1.28 -19.81 14.34
N THR A 423 0.93 -19.85 13.07
CA THR A 423 1.86 -20.11 11.97
C THR A 423 2.41 -18.76 11.49
N VAL A 424 3.73 -18.60 11.61
CA VAL A 424 4.45 -17.40 11.16
C VAL A 424 5.02 -17.64 9.77
N ILE A 425 4.66 -16.76 8.84
CA ILE A 425 5.12 -16.77 7.45
C ILE A 425 6.01 -15.55 7.22
N GLY A 426 7.31 -15.78 7.06
CA GLY A 426 8.26 -14.74 6.69
C GLY A 426 8.15 -14.42 5.21
N LEU A 427 8.02 -13.14 4.86
CA LEU A 427 7.83 -12.64 3.50
C LEU A 427 8.91 -11.66 3.11
N ARG A 428 9.21 -11.58 1.82
CA ARG A 428 10.03 -10.51 1.23
C ARG A 428 9.37 -9.97 -0.03
N PRO A 429 9.22 -8.63 -0.20
CA PRO A 429 8.67 -8.06 -1.43
C PRO A 429 9.54 -8.44 -2.64
N VAL A 430 8.90 -8.74 -3.77
CA VAL A 430 9.57 -8.99 -5.05
C VAL A 430 9.36 -7.77 -5.96
N PRO A 431 10.40 -6.99 -6.29
CA PRO A 431 10.27 -5.80 -7.12
C PRO A 431 9.61 -6.09 -8.48
N GLY A 432 8.71 -5.21 -8.91
CA GLY A 432 8.22 -5.18 -10.28
C GLY A 432 9.38 -5.01 -11.29
N ARG A 433 9.31 -5.69 -12.44
CA ARG A 433 10.37 -5.83 -13.47
C ARG A 433 10.92 -4.53 -14.12
N SER A 434 10.68 -3.34 -13.58
CA SER A 434 11.01 -2.05 -14.22
C SER A 434 12.31 -1.37 -13.76
N ARG A 435 13.22 -2.05 -13.03
CA ARG A 435 14.51 -1.46 -12.62
C ARG A 435 15.61 -1.70 -13.66
N ARG A 436 15.70 -0.84 -14.69
CA ARG A 436 16.98 -0.57 -15.38
C ARG A 436 17.49 0.80 -14.94
N LEU A 437 18.41 0.83 -13.97
CA LEU A 437 19.17 2.03 -13.62
C LEU A 437 20.55 1.96 -14.27
N ARG A 438 20.95 3.00 -15.02
CA ARG A 438 22.35 3.24 -15.42
C ARG A 438 22.91 4.29 -14.46
N VAL A 439 23.86 3.91 -13.61
CA VAL A 439 24.69 4.87 -12.87
C VAL A 439 25.84 5.27 -13.79
N GLN A 440 25.96 6.55 -14.13
CA GLN A 440 27.20 7.10 -14.69
C GLN A 440 28.05 7.61 -13.51
N GLY A 441 29.30 7.12 -13.44
CA GLY A 441 30.25 7.39 -12.37
C GLY A 441 30.88 8.78 -12.40
#